data_AF-A0A3D4Q881-F1
#
_entry.id   AF-A0A3D4Q881-F1
#
_cell.length_a   1.000
_cell.length_b   1.000
_cell.length_c   1.000
_cell.angle_alpha   90.00
_cell.angle_beta   90.00
_cell.angle_gamma   90.00
#
_symmetry.space_group_name_H-M   'P 1'
#
loop_
_entity.id
_entity.type
_entity.pdbx_description
1 polymer ?
#
loop_
_entity_poly.entity_id
_entity_poly.type
_entity_poly.pdbx_seq_one_letter_code
_entity_poly.pdbx_strand_id
1 'polypeptide(L)'
;MNIKIKSILAGAVLGAVIYHVAAFFILGYTAAIVLPGSIANWAAENSARFPVMFMWDLLVVQLLGIGILSALATYLMSRTKSFDWLYLAIGFLSADIILSLASLLALPSLKYVSVADFIGWSPHFIVVFLCVFISARLGSKKPTV
;
A
#
# COMPACT_ATOMS: atom_id res chain seq x y z
N MET A 1 26.24 11.71 -4.93
CA MET A 1 24.91 12.07 -4.39
C MET A 1 24.80 11.55 -2.96
N ASN A 2 24.29 12.36 -2.02
CA ASN A 2 24.12 11.97 -0.61
C ASN A 2 23.28 10.69 -0.50
N ILE A 3 23.71 9.71 0.31
CA ILE A 3 23.03 8.41 0.47
C ILE A 3 21.57 8.57 0.89
N LYS A 4 21.27 9.60 1.69
CA LYS A 4 19.90 9.93 2.13
C LYS A 4 19.03 10.31 0.94
N ILE A 5 19.48 11.27 0.13
CA ILE A 5 18.77 11.74 -1.07
C ILE A 5 18.61 10.61 -2.08
N LYS A 6 19.67 9.82 -2.30
CA LYS A 6 19.64 8.64 -3.17
C LYS A 6 18.59 7.63 -2.73
N SER A 7 18.49 7.37 -1.43
CA SER A 7 17.53 6.42 -0.86
C SER A 7 16.10 6.95 -0.95
N ILE A 8 15.88 8.24 -0.69
CA ILE A 8 14.56 8.87 -0.86
C ILE A 8 14.10 8.76 -2.32
N LEU A 9 14.95 9.12 -3.29
CA LEU A 9 14.59 9.05 -4.70
C LEU A 9 14.31 7.62 -5.16
N ALA A 10 15.15 6.66 -4.78
CA ALA A 10 14.94 5.26 -5.10
C ALA A 10 13.64 4.73 -4.48
N GLY A 11 13.37 5.09 -3.22
CA GLY A 11 12.15 4.76 -2.52
C GLY A 11 10.93 5.34 -3.23
N ALA A 12 10.98 6.63 -3.59
CA ALA A 12 9.89 7.32 -4.26
C ALA A 12 9.55 6.72 -5.63
N VAL A 13 10.58 6.38 -6.43
CA VAL A 13 10.37 5.69 -7.72
C VAL A 13 9.71 4.33 -7.48
N LEU A 14 10.18 3.57 -6.49
CA LEU A 14 9.59 2.28 -6.17
C LEU A 14 8.14 2.40 -5.69
N GLY A 15 7.86 3.36 -4.80
CA GLY A 15 6.51 3.66 -4.32
C GLY A 15 5.58 4.05 -5.45
N ALA A 16 6.03 4.90 -6.39
CA ALA A 16 5.24 5.29 -7.55
C ALA A 16 4.92 4.10 -8.48
N VAL A 17 5.88 3.20 -8.72
CA VAL A 17 5.66 1.99 -9.53
C VAL A 17 4.64 1.09 -8.85
N ILE A 18 4.81 0.81 -7.55
CA ILE A 18 3.88 -0.05 -6.82
C ILE A 18 2.50 0.59 -6.73
N TYR A 19 2.40 1.91 -6.53
CA TYR A 19 1.13 2.64 -6.59
C TYR A 19 0.45 2.48 -7.95
N HIS A 20 1.17 2.59 -9.07
CA HIS A 20 0.54 2.41 -10.38
C HIS A 20 0.06 0.97 -10.58
N VAL A 21 0.86 -0.02 -10.18
CA VAL A 21 0.43 -1.43 -10.16
C VAL A 21 -0.82 -1.58 -9.29
N ALA A 22 -0.80 -1.05 -8.08
CA ALA A 22 -1.93 -1.00 -7.17
C ALA A 22 -3.15 -0.32 -7.79
N ALA A 23 -3.01 0.81 -8.48
CA ALA A 23 -4.12 1.50 -9.11
C ALA A 23 -4.73 0.67 -10.24
N PHE A 24 -3.92 0.03 -11.10
CA PHE A 24 -4.42 -0.89 -12.13
C PHE A 24 -5.08 -2.13 -11.54
N PHE A 25 -4.52 -2.69 -10.47
CA PHE A 25 -5.10 -3.84 -9.77
C PHE A 25 -6.35 -3.46 -8.99
N ILE A 26 -6.36 -2.41 -8.17
CA ILE A 26 -7.51 -1.89 -7.39
C ILE A 26 -8.64 -1.47 -8.31
N LEU A 27 -8.38 -0.72 -9.38
CA LEU A 27 -9.40 -0.35 -10.38
C LEU A 27 -9.93 -1.57 -11.14
N GLY A 28 -9.16 -2.67 -11.22
CA GLY A 28 -9.61 -3.97 -11.73
C GLY A 28 -10.20 -4.92 -10.68
N TYR A 29 -9.99 -4.69 -9.38
CA TYR A 29 -10.24 -5.66 -8.29
C TYR A 29 -11.59 -5.52 -7.61
N THR A 30 -12.41 -4.54 -7.97
CA THR A 30 -13.86 -4.70 -7.79
C THR A 30 -14.40 -5.89 -8.60
N ALA A 31 -13.61 -6.51 -9.50
CA ALA A 31 -14.03 -7.65 -10.32
C ALA A 31 -13.26 -8.99 -10.13
N ALA A 32 -12.08 -9.05 -9.47
CA ALA A 32 -11.15 -10.18 -9.70
C ALA A 32 -10.81 -11.12 -8.52
N ILE A 33 -10.91 -10.73 -7.24
CA ILE A 33 -10.96 -11.76 -6.18
C ILE A 33 -12.42 -12.18 -6.08
N VAL A 34 -12.76 -13.26 -6.77
CA VAL A 34 -14.05 -13.93 -6.55
C VAL A 34 -14.09 -14.32 -5.08
N LEU A 35 -14.83 -13.55 -4.29
CA LEU A 35 -15.18 -13.95 -2.93
C LEU A 35 -15.74 -15.37 -3.04
N PRO A 36 -15.18 -16.36 -2.31
CA PRO A 36 -15.85 -17.66 -2.18
C PRO A 36 -17.31 -17.38 -1.84
N GLY A 37 -18.26 -18.05 -2.52
CA GLY A 37 -19.68 -17.69 -2.40
C GLY A 37 -20.19 -17.64 -0.95
N SER A 38 -19.59 -18.43 -0.06
CA SER A 38 -19.83 -18.37 1.39
C SER A 38 -19.44 -17.04 2.04
N ILE A 39 -18.32 -16.45 1.64
CA ILE A 39 -17.86 -15.15 2.13
C ILE A 39 -18.61 -14.01 1.43
N ALA A 40 -18.97 -14.15 0.15
CA ALA A 40 -19.82 -13.19 -0.55
C ALA A 40 -21.20 -13.08 0.12
N ASN A 41 -21.82 -14.21 0.42
CA ASN A 41 -23.11 -14.27 1.11
C ASN A 41 -23.01 -13.74 2.55
N TRP A 42 -21.96 -14.13 3.29
CA TRP A 42 -21.70 -13.59 4.62
C TRP A 42 -21.44 -12.08 4.61
N ALA A 43 -20.69 -11.56 3.63
CA ALA A 43 -20.42 -10.14 3.46
C ALA A 43 -21.68 -9.38 3.06
N ALA A 44 -22.55 -9.94 2.21
CA ALA A 44 -23.85 -9.37 1.88
C ALA A 44 -24.73 -9.23 3.14
N GLU A 45 -24.77 -10.26 3.99
CA GLU A 45 -25.51 -10.27 5.27
C GLU A 45 -24.91 -9.34 6.33
N ASN A 46 -23.60 -9.12 6.31
CA ASN A 46 -22.88 -8.30 7.31
C ASN A 46 -22.43 -6.92 6.78
N SER A 47 -22.79 -6.57 5.54
CA SER A 47 -22.41 -5.33 4.85
C SER A 47 -22.84 -4.06 5.60
N ALA A 48 -23.85 -4.15 6.46
CA ALA A 48 -24.25 -3.07 7.35
C ALA A 48 -23.24 -2.79 8.49
N ARG A 49 -22.26 -3.68 8.74
CA ARG A 49 -21.25 -3.55 9.81
C ARG A 49 -19.92 -3.04 9.25
N PHE A 50 -19.76 -1.73 9.27
CA PHE A 50 -18.54 -1.01 8.86
C PHE A 50 -17.20 -1.66 9.30
N PRO A 51 -17.02 -2.15 10.55
CA PRO A 51 -15.75 -2.75 10.99
C PRO A 51 -15.37 -4.03 10.24
N VAL A 52 -16.37 -4.79 9.76
CA VAL A 52 -16.14 -6.07 9.10
C VAL A 52 -15.60 -5.87 7.68
N MET A 53 -16.24 -4.98 6.90
CA MET A 53 -15.74 -4.61 5.57
C MET A 53 -14.35 -3.97 5.66
N PHE A 54 -14.13 -3.14 6.68
CA PHE A 54 -12.82 -2.54 6.94
C PHE A 54 -11.72 -3.59 7.16
N MET A 55 -11.98 -4.60 8.00
CA MET A 55 -11.01 -5.66 8.27
C MET A 55 -10.79 -6.57 7.05
N TRP A 56 -11.83 -6.82 6.25
CA TRP A 56 -11.70 -7.55 5.00
C TRP A 56 -10.80 -6.82 4.01
N ASP A 57 -11.06 -5.54 3.78
CA ASP A 57 -10.24 -4.72 2.88
C ASP A 57 -8.78 -4.69 3.37
N LEU A 58 -8.58 -4.45 4.67
CA LEU A 58 -7.26 -4.42 5.29
C LEU A 58 -6.48 -5.74 5.12
N LEU A 59 -7.08 -6.88 5.46
CA LEU A 59 -6.37 -8.16 5.54
C LEU A 59 -6.30 -8.90 4.21
N VAL A 60 -7.33 -8.78 3.37
CA VAL A 60 -7.44 -9.61 2.16
C VAL A 60 -7.07 -8.83 0.92
N VAL A 61 -7.59 -7.61 0.77
CA VAL A 61 -7.35 -6.82 -0.44
C VAL A 61 -5.99 -6.14 -0.34
N GLN A 62 -5.79 -5.36 0.72
CA GLN A 62 -4.61 -4.53 0.88
C GLN A 62 -3.39 -5.37 1.25
N LEU A 63 -3.47 -6.21 2.30
CA LEU A 63 -2.31 -6.96 2.78
C LEU A 63 -1.81 -8.01 1.77
N LEU A 64 -2.69 -8.89 1.26
CA LEU A 64 -2.27 -9.95 0.33
C LEU A 64 -1.90 -9.40 -1.05
N GLY A 65 -2.58 -8.35 -1.51
CA GLY A 65 -2.26 -7.71 -2.79
C GLY A 65 -1.04 -6.80 -2.67
N ILE A 66 -1.26 -5.58 -2.19
CA ILE A 66 -0.28 -4.49 -2.27
C ILE A 66 0.75 -4.58 -1.13
N GLY A 67 0.33 -5.00 0.06
CA GLY A 67 1.20 -5.13 1.22
C GLY A 67 2.38 -6.06 0.96
N ILE A 68 2.12 -7.27 0.46
CA ILE A 68 3.15 -8.24 0.10
C ILE A 68 4.08 -7.70 -0.99
N LEU A 69 3.52 -7.07 -2.04
CA LEU A 69 4.31 -6.53 -3.14
C LEU A 69 5.23 -5.39 -2.67
N SER A 70 4.69 -4.45 -1.91
CA SER A 70 5.43 -3.36 -1.26
C SER A 70 6.53 -3.90 -0.33
N ALA A 71 6.23 -4.94 0.44
CA ALA A 71 7.19 -5.58 1.32
C ALA A 71 8.35 -6.23 0.54
N LEU A 72 8.04 -7.01 -0.50
CA LEU A 72 9.04 -7.66 -1.36
C LEU A 72 9.96 -6.64 -2.02
N ALA A 73 9.38 -5.63 -2.67
CA ALA A 73 10.14 -4.63 -3.39
C ALA A 73 11.06 -3.85 -2.45
N THR A 74 10.54 -3.41 -1.29
CA THR A 74 11.32 -2.64 -0.32
C THR A 74 12.39 -3.49 0.37
N TYR A 75 12.09 -4.76 0.67
CA TYR A 75 13.06 -5.71 1.20
C TYR A 75 14.25 -5.89 0.24
N LEU A 76 13.97 -6.22 -1.03
CA LEU A 76 15.00 -6.45 -2.04
C LEU A 76 15.86 -5.22 -2.26
N MET A 77 15.25 -4.04 -2.30
CA MET A 77 15.98 -2.79 -2.48
C MET A 77 16.85 -2.46 -1.26
N SER A 78 16.35 -2.72 -0.05
CA SER A 78 17.08 -2.50 1.22
C SER A 78 18.24 -3.48 1.44
N ARG A 79 18.27 -4.61 0.73
CA ARG A 79 19.42 -5.54 0.74
C ARG A 79 20.64 -4.98 0.03
N THR A 80 20.46 -3.99 -0.83
CA THR A 80 21.60 -3.33 -1.48
C THR A 80 22.25 -2.35 -0.49
N LYS A 81 23.55 -2.50 -0.25
CA LYS A 81 24.32 -1.66 0.69
C LYS A 81 24.39 -0.17 0.31
N SER A 82 23.80 0.20 -0.82
CA SER A 82 23.81 1.55 -1.37
C SER A 82 22.71 2.46 -0.83
N PHE A 83 21.75 1.92 -0.08
CA PHE A 83 20.62 2.69 0.43
C PHE A 83 20.48 2.56 1.94
N ASP A 84 20.05 3.65 2.55
CA ASP A 84 19.58 3.67 3.92
C ASP A 84 18.10 3.30 3.94
N TRP A 85 17.76 2.28 4.71
CA TRP A 85 16.42 1.69 4.75
C TRP A 85 15.35 2.68 5.22
N LEU A 86 15.70 3.59 6.13
CA LEU A 86 14.74 4.53 6.70
C LEU A 86 14.36 5.56 5.63
N TYR A 87 15.37 6.11 4.94
CA TYR A 87 15.16 7.08 3.88
C TYR A 87 14.50 6.46 2.65
N LEU A 88 14.78 5.18 2.36
CA LEU A 88 14.08 4.42 1.33
C LEU A 88 12.58 4.26 1.66
N ALA A 89 12.25 3.83 2.88
CA ALA A 89 10.87 3.67 3.33
C ALA A 89 10.09 5.00 3.32
N ILE A 90 10.72 6.09 3.78
CA ILE A 90 10.12 7.43 3.74
C ILE A 90 9.85 7.85 2.29
N GLY A 91 10.80 7.66 1.38
CA GLY A 91 10.61 7.99 -0.03
C GLY A 91 9.46 7.22 -0.65
N PHE A 92 9.38 5.91 -0.38
CA PHE A 92 8.31 5.04 -0.86
C PHE A 92 6.94 5.56 -0.41
N LEU A 93 6.75 5.72 0.90
CA LEU A 93 5.46 6.12 1.46
C LEU A 93 5.06 7.54 1.04
N SER A 94 6.04 8.44 0.91
CA SER A 94 5.75 9.80 0.44
C SER A 94 5.17 9.76 -0.98
N ALA A 95 5.78 8.98 -1.88
CA ALA A 95 5.27 8.85 -3.25
C ALA A 95 3.89 8.20 -3.30
N ASP A 96 3.70 7.11 -2.56
CA ASP A 96 2.43 6.39 -2.47
C ASP A 96 1.29 7.28 -1.95
N ILE A 97 1.52 8.03 -0.87
CA ILE A 97 0.54 8.97 -0.30
C ILE A 97 0.24 10.11 -1.28
N ILE A 98 1.28 10.72 -1.88
CA ILE A 98 1.10 11.83 -2.83
C ILE A 98 0.25 11.39 -4.02
N LEU A 99 0.54 10.22 -4.59
CA LEU A 99 -0.19 9.70 -5.74
C LEU A 99 -1.61 9.26 -5.38
N SER A 100 -1.79 8.62 -4.21
CA SER A 100 -3.12 8.28 -3.69
C SER A 100 -3.98 9.53 -3.49
N LEU A 101 -3.44 10.57 -2.86
CA LEU A 101 -4.13 11.86 -2.69
C LEU A 101 -4.39 12.54 -4.05
N ALA A 102 -3.44 12.51 -4.98
CA ALA A 102 -3.64 13.06 -6.31
C ALA A 102 -4.78 12.36 -7.06
N SER A 103 -4.90 11.03 -6.95
CA SER A 103 -6.00 10.28 -7.56
C SER A 103 -7.35 10.57 -6.91
N LEU A 104 -7.39 10.72 -5.58
CA LEU A 104 -8.58 11.13 -4.85
C LEU A 104 -9.07 12.51 -5.29
N LEU A 105 -8.14 13.45 -5.53
CA LEU A 105 -8.45 14.80 -6.00
C LEU A 105 -8.77 14.86 -7.50
N ALA A 106 -8.36 13.89 -8.30
CA ALA A 106 -8.63 13.86 -9.75
C ALA A 106 -10.00 13.26 -10.11
N LEU A 107 -10.71 12.65 -9.16
CA LEU A 107 -12.03 12.07 -9.39
C LEU A 107 -13.08 13.18 -9.63
N PRO A 108 -13.86 13.12 -10.74
CA PRO A 108 -14.84 14.16 -11.10
C PRO A 108 -16.01 14.33 -10.10
N SER A 109 -16.08 13.51 -9.05
CA SER A 109 -17.06 13.57 -7.97
C SER A 109 -16.67 14.51 -6.81
N LEU A 110 -15.68 15.38 -6.99
CA LEU A 110 -15.12 16.37 -6.04
C LEU A 110 -16.11 17.26 -5.24
N LYS A 111 -17.43 17.16 -5.47
CA LYS A 111 -18.42 17.85 -4.62
C LYS A 111 -18.41 17.37 -3.17
N TYR A 112 -17.86 16.20 -2.87
CA TYR A 112 -17.70 15.69 -1.51
C TYR A 112 -16.44 14.82 -1.43
N VAL A 113 -15.25 15.41 -1.23
CA VAL A 113 -14.17 14.66 -0.55
C VAL A 113 -14.65 14.50 0.89
N SER A 114 -15.43 13.45 1.12
CA SER A 114 -16.05 13.22 2.40
C SER A 114 -15.05 12.55 3.34
N VAL A 115 -15.23 12.72 4.65
CA VAL A 115 -14.47 11.96 5.66
C VAL A 115 -14.57 10.44 5.39
N ALA A 116 -15.67 9.98 4.78
CA ALA A 116 -15.87 8.58 4.42
C ALA A 116 -14.87 8.09 3.35
N ASP A 117 -14.51 8.92 2.37
CA ASP A 117 -13.51 8.55 1.35
C ASP A 117 -12.13 8.38 1.99
N PHE A 118 -11.75 9.29 2.90
CA PHE A 118 -10.49 9.19 3.62
C PHE A 118 -10.43 7.93 4.51
N ILE A 119 -11.52 7.60 5.20
CA ILE A 119 -11.58 6.37 6.01
C ILE A 119 -11.55 5.13 5.11
N GLY A 120 -12.18 5.15 3.93
CA GLY A 120 -12.14 4.06 2.95
C GLY A 120 -10.73 3.73 2.46
N TRP A 121 -9.81 4.70 2.42
CA TRP A 121 -8.40 4.48 2.04
C TRP A 121 -7.49 4.15 3.23
N SER A 122 -7.96 4.27 4.47
CA SER A 122 -7.11 4.01 5.63
C SER A 122 -6.58 2.55 5.75
N PRO A 123 -7.31 1.50 5.33
CA PRO A 123 -6.74 0.15 5.25
C PRO A 123 -5.48 0.08 4.37
N HIS A 124 -5.50 0.75 3.22
CA HIS A 124 -4.38 0.80 2.29
C HIS A 124 -3.15 1.44 2.96
N PHE A 125 -3.31 2.64 3.53
CA PHE A 125 -2.22 3.35 4.17
C PHE A 125 -1.62 2.58 5.35
N ILE A 126 -2.46 1.95 6.19
CA ILE A 126 -2.00 1.14 7.32
C ILE A 126 -1.14 -0.02 6.84
N VAL A 127 -1.62 -0.77 5.84
CA VAL A 127 -0.91 -1.93 5.32
C VAL A 127 0.40 -1.54 4.66
N VAL A 128 0.38 -0.58 3.74
CA VAL A 128 1.59 -0.16 3.02
C VAL A 128 2.63 0.37 4.00
N PHE A 129 2.21 1.18 4.98
CA PHE A 129 3.10 1.67 6.04
C PHE A 129 3.79 0.52 6.78
N LEU A 130 3.03 -0.43 7.31
CA LEU A 130 3.58 -1.56 8.07
C LEU A 130 4.50 -2.43 7.21
N CYS A 131 4.03 -2.82 6.02
CA CYS A 131 4.77 -3.67 5.11
C CYS A 131 6.09 -3.04 4.67
N VAL A 132 6.10 -1.76 4.29
CA VAL A 132 7.30 -1.06 3.83
C VAL A 132 8.30 -0.90 4.97
N PHE A 133 7.89 -0.39 6.13
CA PHE A 133 8.83 -0.16 7.25
C PHE A 133 9.40 -1.46 7.82
N ILE A 134 8.57 -2.48 8.02
CA ILE A 134 9.02 -3.77 8.56
C ILE A 134 9.99 -4.42 7.56
N SER A 135 9.62 -4.50 6.29
CA SER A 135 10.44 -5.15 5.26
C SER A 135 11.75 -4.39 4.97
N ALA A 136 11.74 -3.05 4.95
CA ALA A 136 12.94 -2.24 4.79
C ALA A 136 13.95 -2.51 5.92
N ARG A 137 13.44 -2.51 7.16
CA ARG A 137 14.27 -2.78 8.35
C ARG A 137 14.80 -4.21 8.36
N LEU A 138 14.01 -5.19 7.93
CA LEU A 138 14.46 -6.58 7.83
C LEU A 138 15.50 -6.75 6.70
N GLY A 139 15.29 -6.11 5.55
CA GLY A 139 16.22 -6.15 4.42
C GLY A 139 17.57 -5.49 4.71
N SER A 140 17.60 -4.49 5.59
CA SER A 140 18.85 -3.81 5.96
C SER A 140 19.70 -4.55 6.98
N LYS A 141 19.13 -5.54 7.67
CA LYS A 141 19.92 -6.42 8.55
C LYS A 141 20.85 -7.28 7.70
N LYS A 142 22.14 -7.31 8.08
CA LYS A 142 23.11 -8.24 7.49
C LYS A 142 22.57 -9.67 7.67
N PRO A 143 22.71 -10.55 6.66
CA PRO A 143 22.39 -11.95 6.87
C PRO A 143 23.34 -12.47 7.97
N THR A 144 22.78 -12.86 9.12
CA THR A 144 23.47 -13.72 10.07
C THR A 144 23.60 -15.06 9.38
N VAL A 145 24.82 -15.33 8.89
CA VAL A 145 25.24 -16.66 8.41
C VAL A 145 25.35 -17.58 9.61
#